data_AF-A0AAE1VLU0-F1
#
_entry.id   AF-A0AAE1VLU0-F1
#
_cell.length_a   1.000
_cell.length_b   1.000
_cell.length_c   1.000
_cell.angle_alpha   90.00
_cell.angle_beta   90.00
_cell.angle_gamma   90.00
#
_symmetry.space_group_name_H-M   'P 1'
#
loop_
_entity.id
_entity.type
_entity.pdbx_description
1 polymer ?
#
loop_
_entity_poly.entity_id
_entity_poly.type
_entity_poly.pdbx_seq_one_letter_code
_entity_poly.pdbx_strand_id
1 'polypeptide(L)'
;MRLVVEWGKISATDAERRLANALLDISNEWFVLLSEACIPLHNFSVVYRYISESRHSFMGSFDDPGSVGRGRYNEKMSPEVKISQWRKGSQWFEVNRKLAIDIVKDEVYYPKFKEFCKPPCYADEHYFPTMLHIQSPHLLENRDLTWVD
;
A
#
# COMPACT_ATOMS: atom_id res chain seq x y z
N MET A 1 12.66 -0.73 -19.82
CA MET A 1 11.57 -1.67 -20.16
C MET A 1 10.32 -1.28 -19.35
N ARG A 2 9.21 -0.98 -20.03
CA ARG A 2 7.91 -0.68 -19.39
C ARG A 2 7.31 -1.98 -18.85
N LEU A 3 6.74 -1.96 -17.64
CA LEU A 3 5.96 -3.08 -17.12
C LEU A 3 4.54 -3.00 -17.67
N VAL A 4 3.96 -4.15 -18.03
CA VAL A 4 2.52 -4.26 -18.24
C VAL A 4 1.90 -4.43 -16.86
N VAL A 5 1.09 -3.45 -16.47
CA VAL A 5 0.39 -3.44 -15.18
C VAL A 5 -1.01 -3.98 -15.40
N GLU A 6 -1.43 -4.90 -14.55
CA GLU A 6 -2.78 -5.45 -14.57
C GLU A 6 -3.40 -5.28 -13.18
N TRP A 7 -4.61 -4.73 -13.14
CA TRP A 7 -5.33 -4.44 -11.91
C TRP A 7 -5.57 -5.72 -11.07
N GLY A 8 -5.43 -5.61 -9.75
CA GLY A 8 -5.61 -6.73 -8.83
C GLY A 8 -4.47 -7.75 -8.83
N LYS A 9 -3.46 -7.61 -9.70
CA LYS A 9 -2.32 -8.52 -9.79
C LYS A 9 -1.08 -7.93 -9.13
N ILE A 10 -0.17 -8.82 -8.76
CA ILE A 10 1.15 -8.45 -8.20
C ILE A 10 1.96 -7.54 -9.13
N SER A 11 1.66 -7.49 -10.44
CA SER A 11 2.33 -6.60 -11.39
C SER A 11 2.06 -5.12 -11.11
N ALA A 12 0.89 -4.77 -10.54
CA ALA A 12 0.61 -3.41 -10.07
C ALA A 12 1.53 -3.05 -8.89
N THR A 13 1.60 -3.93 -7.89
CA THR A 13 2.53 -3.78 -6.76
C THR A 13 4.00 -3.73 -7.21
N ASP A 14 4.40 -4.55 -8.20
CA ASP A 14 5.76 -4.52 -8.76
C ASP A 14 6.08 -3.17 -9.40
N ALA A 15 5.10 -2.53 -10.02
CA ALA A 15 5.24 -1.18 -10.54
C ALA A 15 5.35 -0.15 -9.41
N GLU A 16 4.54 -0.26 -8.36
CA GLU A 16 4.59 0.61 -7.18
C GLU A 16 5.94 0.52 -6.46
N ARG A 17 6.51 -0.68 -6.32
CA ARG A 17 7.87 -0.88 -5.75
C ARG A 17 8.97 -0.20 -6.56
N ARG A 18 8.72 0.29 -7.77
CA ARG A 18 9.66 1.16 -8.51
C ARG A 18 9.84 2.55 -7.89
N LEU A 19 9.11 2.87 -6.82
CA LEU A 19 9.44 3.98 -5.92
C LEU A 19 10.90 3.94 -5.43
N ALA A 20 11.55 2.77 -5.49
CA ALA A 20 13.00 2.61 -5.28
C ALA A 20 13.86 3.60 -6.06
N ASN A 21 13.47 3.96 -7.29
CA ASN A 21 14.21 4.96 -8.08
C ASN A 21 14.06 6.37 -7.50
N ALA A 22 12.86 6.72 -7.05
CA ALA A 22 12.61 8.01 -6.41
C ALA A 22 13.28 8.10 -5.03
N LEU A 23 13.48 6.97 -4.34
CA LEU A 23 14.25 6.90 -3.09
C LEU A 23 15.74 7.21 -3.27
N LEU A 24 16.29 7.14 -4.48
CA LEU A 24 17.70 7.50 -4.72
C LEU A 24 17.96 8.99 -4.45
N ASP A 25 16.94 9.83 -4.62
CA ASP A 25 16.99 11.21 -4.16
C ASP A 25 16.67 11.27 -2.66
N ILE A 26 17.64 11.73 -1.89
CA ILE A 26 17.51 11.86 -0.43
C ILE A 26 16.56 12.98 -0.02
N SER A 27 16.22 13.91 -0.92
CA SER A 27 15.29 15.00 -0.66
C SER A 27 13.82 14.58 -0.77
N ASN A 28 13.54 13.39 -1.35
CA ASN A 28 12.19 12.85 -1.43
C ASN A 28 11.76 12.25 -0.08
N GLU A 29 10.89 12.98 0.62
CA GLU A 29 10.38 12.60 1.96
C GLU A 29 9.00 11.92 1.91
N TRP A 30 8.22 12.14 0.85
CA TRP A 30 6.85 11.63 0.72
C TRP A 30 6.61 11.06 -0.67
N PHE A 31 5.89 9.94 -0.71
CA PHE A 31 5.62 9.16 -1.91
C PHE A 31 4.11 8.98 -2.03
N VAL A 32 3.55 9.53 -3.10
CA VAL A 32 2.11 9.57 -3.35
C VAL A 32 1.81 8.83 -4.64
N LEU A 33 0.87 7.88 -4.60
CA LEU A 33 0.40 7.17 -5.79
C LEU A 33 -0.76 7.92 -6.44
N LEU A 34 -0.66 8.22 -7.73
CA LEU A 34 -1.71 8.86 -8.53
C LEU A 34 -1.84 8.15 -9.89
N SER A 35 -2.99 8.29 -10.52
CA SER A 35 -3.25 7.91 -11.91
C SER A 35 -3.61 9.13 -12.76
N GLU A 36 -3.71 8.94 -14.07
CA GLU A 36 -4.18 9.98 -15.01
C GLU A 36 -5.62 10.44 -14.77
N ALA A 37 -6.42 9.64 -14.04
CA ALA A 37 -7.79 9.97 -13.70
C ALA A 37 -7.91 10.72 -12.35
N CYS A 38 -6.82 10.88 -11.59
CA CYS A 38 -6.86 11.58 -10.31
C CYS A 38 -7.02 13.09 -10.50
N ILE A 39 -8.03 13.66 -9.85
CA ILE A 39 -8.32 15.10 -9.90
C ILE A 39 -8.08 15.70 -8.50
N PRO A 40 -7.16 16.67 -8.35
CA PRO A 40 -6.92 17.31 -7.06
C PRO A 40 -8.12 18.15 -6.63
N LEU A 41 -8.66 17.88 -5.43
CA LEU A 41 -9.76 18.66 -4.85
C LEU A 41 -9.30 19.87 -4.05
N HIS A 42 -8.02 19.91 -3.67
CA HIS A 42 -7.38 20.99 -2.95
C HIS A 42 -6.09 21.41 -3.67
N ASN A 43 -5.69 22.67 -3.48
CA ASN A 43 -4.43 23.15 -4.05
C ASN A 43 -3.22 22.45 -3.43
N PHE A 44 -2.10 22.48 -4.16
CA PHE A 44 -0.87 21.81 -3.75
C PHE A 44 -0.37 22.26 -2.37
N SER A 45 -0.42 23.56 -2.04
CA SER A 45 0.07 24.06 -0.75
C SER A 45 -0.69 23.46 0.43
N VAL A 46 -2.00 23.25 0.30
CA VAL A 46 -2.82 22.61 1.33
C VAL A 46 -2.45 21.14 1.48
N VAL A 47 -2.41 20.40 0.36
CA VAL A 47 -2.07 18.96 0.36
C VAL A 47 -0.66 18.72 0.88
N TYR A 48 0.31 19.50 0.39
CA TYR A 48 1.70 19.44 0.79
C TYR A 48 1.83 19.62 2.30
N ARG A 49 1.28 20.69 2.87
CA ARG A 49 1.35 20.94 4.32
C ARG A 49 0.66 19.85 5.12
N TYR A 50 -0.51 19.41 4.68
CA TYR A 50 -1.28 18.35 5.34
C TYR A 50 -0.49 17.05 5.46
N ILE A 51 0.21 16.67 4.39
CA ILE A 51 1.04 15.48 4.37
C ILE A 51 2.35 15.72 5.12
N SER A 52 3.09 16.78 4.79
CA SER A 52 4.45 17.03 5.31
C SER A 52 4.51 17.34 6.79
N GLU A 53 3.46 17.93 7.35
CA GLU A 53 3.36 18.24 8.80
C GLU A 53 2.79 17.05 9.59
N SER A 54 2.31 15.99 8.93
CA SER A 54 1.80 14.79 9.58
C SER A 54 2.92 13.91 10.14
N ARG A 55 2.63 13.25 11.27
CA ARG A 55 3.49 12.18 11.82
C ARG A 55 3.22 10.83 11.19
N HIS A 56 2.07 10.67 10.57
CA HIS A 56 1.56 9.41 10.06
C HIS A 56 1.45 9.44 8.54
N SER A 57 1.68 8.28 7.93
CA SER A 57 1.35 8.00 6.53
C SER A 57 -0.13 7.66 6.37
N PHE A 58 -0.66 7.96 5.20
CA PHE A 58 -2.06 7.76 4.86
C PHE A 58 -2.15 6.56 3.93
N MET A 59 -2.73 5.48 4.46
CA MET A 59 -3.01 4.25 3.74
C MET A 59 -4.20 3.60 4.42
N GLY A 60 -5.21 3.21 3.65
CA GLY A 60 -6.31 2.40 4.16
C GLY A 60 -5.76 1.10 4.75
N SER A 61 -6.06 0.83 6.02
CA SER A 61 -5.66 -0.42 6.67
C SER A 61 -6.66 -0.81 7.74
N PHE A 62 -7.62 -1.65 7.36
CA PHE A 62 -8.71 -2.07 8.24
C PHE A 62 -8.95 -3.58 8.15
N ASP A 63 -9.53 -4.12 9.22
CA ASP A 63 -9.93 -5.52 9.30
C ASP A 63 -11.37 -5.67 8.82
N ASP A 64 -11.54 -6.12 7.58
CA ASP A 64 -12.86 -6.35 6.98
C ASP A 64 -13.25 -7.83 7.12
N PRO A 65 -14.26 -8.18 7.94
CA PRO A 65 -14.70 -9.57 8.10
C PRO A 65 -15.44 -10.13 6.87
N GLY A 66 -15.78 -9.28 5.89
CA GLY A 66 -16.56 -9.62 4.72
C GLY A 66 -15.81 -10.42 3.65
N SER A 67 -16.54 -10.74 2.58
CA SER A 67 -16.04 -11.55 1.46
C SER A 67 -14.88 -10.89 0.70
N VAL A 68 -14.83 -9.56 0.66
CA VAL A 68 -13.76 -8.77 0.02
C VAL A 68 -12.60 -8.46 0.95
N GLY A 69 -12.71 -8.79 2.23
CA GLY A 69 -11.68 -8.64 3.25
C GLY A 69 -11.04 -9.98 3.60
N ARG A 70 -11.37 -10.51 4.78
CA ARG A 70 -10.93 -11.84 5.26
C ARG A 70 -11.35 -12.97 4.32
N GLY A 71 -12.45 -12.83 3.58
CA GLY A 71 -12.86 -13.83 2.58
C GLY A 71 -11.85 -14.04 1.43
N ARG A 72 -10.92 -13.11 1.22
CA ARG A 72 -9.82 -13.22 0.24
C ARG A 72 -8.51 -13.77 0.83
N TYR A 73 -8.45 -14.02 2.14
CA TYR A 73 -7.26 -14.55 2.80
C TYR A 73 -7.00 -16.01 2.39
N ASN A 74 -5.73 -16.38 2.25
CA ASN A 74 -5.29 -17.74 1.98
C ASN A 74 -4.49 -18.27 3.17
N GLU A 75 -4.93 -19.39 3.76
CA GLU A 75 -4.29 -19.97 4.95
C GLU A 75 -2.82 -20.33 4.75
N LYS A 76 -2.37 -20.56 3.51
CA LYS A 76 -0.96 -20.81 3.16
C LYS A 76 -0.04 -19.59 3.36
N MET A 77 -0.61 -18.42 3.62
CA MET A 77 0.17 -17.24 4.01
C MET A 77 0.66 -17.30 5.46
N SER A 78 0.08 -18.18 6.29
CA SER A 78 0.55 -18.47 7.64
C SER A 78 1.86 -19.30 7.59
N PRO A 79 2.80 -19.11 8.53
CA PRO A 79 2.74 -18.27 9.72
C PRO A 79 3.14 -16.80 9.51
N GLU A 80 3.71 -16.44 8.36
CA GLU A 80 4.25 -15.10 8.11
C GLU A 80 3.17 -14.02 8.12
N VAL A 81 2.00 -14.32 7.57
CA VAL A 81 0.82 -13.45 7.64
C VAL A 81 -0.34 -14.23 8.24
N LYS A 82 -0.69 -13.93 9.49
CA LYS A 82 -1.87 -14.52 10.15
C LYS A 82 -3.14 -13.80 9.70
N ILE A 83 -4.27 -14.50 9.70
CA ILE A 83 -5.57 -13.89 9.38
C ILE A 83 -5.91 -12.69 10.29
N SER A 84 -5.46 -12.69 11.55
CA SER A 84 -5.66 -11.56 12.47
C SER A 84 -4.86 -10.31 12.10
N GLN A 85 -3.83 -10.47 11.28
CA GLN A 85 -2.99 -9.40 10.74
C GLN A 85 -3.44 -8.96 9.35
N TRP A 86 -4.32 -9.72 8.69
CA TRP A 86 -4.81 -9.41 7.35
C TRP A 86 -5.56 -8.10 7.34
N ARG A 87 -5.16 -7.19 6.44
CA ARG A 87 -5.80 -5.88 6.26
C ARG A 87 -6.23 -5.67 4.83
N LYS A 88 -7.27 -4.86 4.69
CA LYS A 88 -7.75 -4.31 3.42
C LYS A 88 -7.52 -2.81 3.43
N GLY A 89 -7.22 -2.26 2.26
CA GLY A 89 -7.16 -0.84 1.95
C GLY A 89 -7.68 -0.57 0.55
N SER A 90 -7.55 0.68 0.10
CA SER A 90 -7.52 0.98 -1.34
C SER A 90 -6.09 0.77 -1.87
N GLN A 91 -5.93 0.82 -3.19
CA GLN A 91 -4.59 0.85 -3.81
C GLN A 91 -3.85 2.16 -3.50
N TRP A 92 -4.56 3.25 -3.18
CA TRP A 92 -3.98 4.59 -3.03
C TRP A 92 -3.26 4.75 -1.70
N PHE A 93 -2.14 5.48 -1.73
CA PHE A 93 -1.36 5.75 -0.53
C PHE A 93 -0.55 7.04 -0.63
N GLU A 94 -0.28 7.61 0.55
CA GLU A 94 0.65 8.69 0.79
C GLU A 94 1.58 8.28 1.94
N VAL A 95 2.75 7.75 1.61
CA VAL A 95 3.69 7.20 2.58
C VAL A 95 4.94 8.06 2.72
N ASN A 96 5.43 8.18 3.95
CA ASN A 96 6.70 8.83 4.20
C ASN A 96 7.88 7.95 3.73
N ARG A 97 9.08 8.55 3.67
CA ARG A 97 10.30 7.90 3.23
C ARG A 97 10.63 6.61 3.99
N LYS A 98 10.36 6.58 5.29
CA LYS A 98 10.60 5.38 6.12
C LYS A 98 9.75 4.20 5.63
N LEU A 99 8.45 4.39 5.47
CA LEU A 99 7.56 3.31 5.01
C LEU A 99 7.80 2.95 3.53
N ALA A 100 8.16 3.93 2.70
CA ALA A 100 8.61 3.69 1.33
C ALA A 100 9.83 2.74 1.28
N ILE A 101 10.82 2.96 2.15
CA ILE A 101 11.98 2.07 2.28
C ILE A 101 11.54 0.68 2.75
N ASP A 102 10.62 0.59 3.71
CA ASP A 102 10.07 -0.67 4.20
C ASP A 102 9.37 -1.47 3.08
N ILE A 103 8.61 -0.81 2.21
CA ILE A 103 7.97 -1.40 1.02
C ILE A 103 9.00 -1.97 0.03
N VAL A 104 10.04 -1.19 -0.27
CA VAL A 104 11.03 -1.59 -1.29
C VAL A 104 11.88 -2.74 -0.79
N LYS A 105 12.28 -2.74 0.48
CA LYS A 105 13.15 -3.76 1.06
C LYS A 105 12.43 -5.04 1.47
N ASP A 106 11.10 -5.13 1.32
CA ASP A 106 10.38 -6.31 1.78
C ASP A 106 10.72 -7.56 0.93
N GLU A 107 11.30 -8.54 1.62
CA GLU A 107 11.63 -9.86 1.09
C GLU A 107 10.86 -10.97 1.83
N VAL A 108 10.08 -10.63 2.86
CA VAL A 108 9.39 -11.59 3.72
C VAL A 108 7.94 -11.77 3.29
N TYR A 109 7.19 -10.67 3.15
CA TYR A 109 5.75 -10.75 2.88
C TYR A 109 5.47 -10.77 1.38
N TYR A 110 6.23 -10.00 0.59
CA TYR A 110 6.08 -9.96 -0.87
C TYR A 110 5.99 -11.35 -1.54
N PRO A 111 6.89 -12.33 -1.25
CA PRO A 111 6.77 -13.66 -1.85
C PRO A 111 5.44 -14.36 -1.52
N LYS A 112 4.91 -14.18 -0.30
CA LYS A 112 3.62 -14.75 0.12
C LYS A 112 2.46 -14.16 -0.65
N PHE A 113 2.43 -12.84 -0.83
CA PHE A 113 1.40 -12.18 -1.64
C PHE A 113 1.53 -12.57 -3.12
N LYS A 114 2.76 -12.60 -3.64
CA LYS A 114 3.03 -13.03 -5.02
C LYS A 114 2.56 -14.46 -5.29
N GLU A 115 2.75 -15.38 -4.34
CA GLU A 115 2.40 -16.77 -4.50
C GLU A 115 0.91 -17.04 -4.23
N PHE A 116 0.37 -16.50 -3.12
CA PHE A 116 -0.93 -16.92 -2.58
C PHE A 116 -2.05 -15.90 -2.76
N CYS A 117 -1.78 -14.62 -3.00
CA CYS A 117 -2.81 -13.65 -3.36
C CYS A 117 -3.10 -13.74 -4.86
N LYS A 118 -3.98 -14.68 -5.22
CA LYS A 118 -4.51 -14.89 -6.57
C LYS A 118 -6.01 -14.61 -6.56
N PRO A 119 -6.64 -14.28 -7.71
CA PRO A 119 -8.08 -14.07 -7.77
C PRO A 119 -8.85 -15.16 -6.99
N PRO A 120 -9.75 -14.77 -6.07
CA PRO A 120 -10.37 -13.45 -5.92
C PRO A 120 -9.59 -12.43 -5.07
N CYS A 121 -8.35 -12.70 -4.64
CA CYS A 121 -7.49 -11.76 -3.91
C CYS A 121 -6.84 -10.72 -4.84
N TYR A 122 -6.78 -9.47 -4.37
CA TYR A 122 -6.14 -8.33 -5.03
C TYR A 122 -4.96 -7.82 -4.21
N ALA A 123 -3.74 -7.97 -4.74
CA ALA A 123 -2.52 -7.72 -3.98
C ALA A 123 -2.31 -6.21 -3.68
N ASP A 124 -2.66 -5.36 -4.62
CA ASP A 124 -2.71 -3.89 -4.51
C ASP A 124 -3.63 -3.41 -3.37
N GLU A 125 -4.71 -4.13 -3.03
CA GLU A 125 -5.61 -3.78 -1.93
C GLU A 125 -5.25 -4.38 -0.57
N HIS A 126 -4.38 -5.41 -0.53
CA HIS A 126 -4.13 -6.20 0.69
C HIS A 126 -2.67 -6.22 1.14
N TYR A 127 -1.71 -6.15 0.23
CA TYR A 127 -0.31 -6.38 0.55
C TYR A 127 0.28 -5.26 1.41
N PHE A 128 0.38 -4.03 0.90
CA PHE A 128 0.95 -2.93 1.70
C PHE A 128 0.17 -2.67 2.99
N PRO A 129 -1.19 -2.65 2.99
CA PRO A 129 -1.96 -2.48 4.21
C PRO A 129 -1.62 -3.53 5.28
N THR A 130 -1.49 -4.79 4.89
CA THR A 130 -1.17 -5.90 5.80
C THR A 130 0.28 -5.82 6.28
N MET A 131 1.24 -5.68 5.35
CA MET A 131 2.66 -5.66 5.66
C MET A 131 3.01 -4.50 6.59
N LEU A 132 2.53 -3.29 6.30
CA LEU A 132 2.79 -2.11 7.12
C LEU A 132 2.02 -2.15 8.45
N HIS A 133 0.85 -2.78 8.51
CA HIS A 133 0.16 -3.04 9.78
C HIS A 133 0.95 -3.98 10.69
N ILE A 134 1.64 -4.98 10.11
CA ILE A 134 2.49 -5.88 10.88
C ILE A 134 3.76 -5.17 11.37
N GLN A 135 4.41 -4.37 10.52
CA GLN A 135 5.71 -3.78 10.81
C GLN A 135 5.64 -2.47 11.60
N SER A 136 4.77 -1.56 11.20
CA SER A 136 4.76 -0.16 11.65
C SER A 136 3.35 0.42 11.82
N PRO A 137 2.44 -0.23 12.58
CA PRO A 137 1.04 0.21 12.68
C PRO A 137 0.90 1.60 13.32
N HIS A 138 1.85 2.01 14.17
CA HIS A 138 1.90 3.32 14.81
C HIS A 138 2.28 4.48 13.87
N LEU A 139 2.61 4.19 12.60
CA LEU A 139 2.91 5.17 11.57
C LEU A 139 1.77 5.31 10.56
N LEU A 140 0.64 4.61 10.72
CA LEU A 140 -0.48 4.62 9.80
C LEU A 140 -1.70 5.32 10.39
N GLU A 141 -2.36 6.16 9.59
CA GLU A 141 -3.69 6.73 9.91
C GLU A 141 -4.84 5.73 9.70
N ASN A 142 -4.57 4.58 9.05
CA ASN A 142 -5.57 3.58 8.65
C ASN A 142 -6.67 4.11 7.70
N ARG A 143 -6.39 5.21 6.99
CA ARG A 143 -7.16 5.76 5.88
C ARG A 143 -6.21 6.39 4.87
N ASP A 144 -6.60 6.44 3.61
CA ASP A 144 -5.92 7.19 2.55
C ASP A 144 -6.50 8.61 2.43
N LEU A 145 -5.94 9.41 1.50
CA LEU A 145 -6.44 10.75 1.16
C LEU A 145 -7.22 10.77 -0.16
N THR A 146 -7.54 9.61 -0.72
CA THR A 146 -8.19 9.50 -2.03
C THR A 146 -9.64 9.04 -1.85
N TRP A 147 -10.58 9.84 -2.35
CA TRP A 147 -11.97 9.43 -2.36
C TRP A 147 -12.25 8.57 -3.61
N VAL A 148 -12.74 7.35 -3.39
CA VAL A 148 -13.15 6.38 -4.43
C VAL A 148 -14.60 5.98 -4.19
N ASP A 149 -15.33 5.71 -5.27
CA ASP A 149 -16.74 5.30 -5.28
C ASP A 149 -16.96 3.78 -5.07
#